data_AF-A0A521X1T9-F1
#
_entry.id   AF-A0A521X1T9-F1
#
_cell.length_a   1.000
_cell.length_b   1.000
_cell.length_c   1.000
_cell.angle_alpha   90.00
_cell.angle_beta   90.00
_cell.angle_gamma   90.00
#
_symmetry.space_group_name_H-M   'P 1'
#
loop_
_entity.id
_entity.type
_entity.pdbx_description
1 polymer ?
#
loop_
_entity_poly.entity_id
_entity_poly.type
_entity_poly.pdbx_seq_one_letter_code
_entity_poly.pdbx_strand_id
1 'polypeptide(L)'
;MRSARLLRVIRIVRLTAFAVRAAESSREVLEERGLQYALATGAILFVAAAAAVTLFERGNGGNIDSFGDGIWWAAATVTTVGYGDRFPVTPEGRGIAVFLMLLGISLFSFTTANLSAFFVKPQNEEQDGSPTLADVMEQLRRLEAEIVELRLASAASGGQ
;
A
#
# COMPACT_ATOMS: atom_id res chain seq x y z
N MET A 1 2.57 -26.22 -34.61
CA MET A 1 3.11 -24.97 -34.01
C MET A 1 2.32 -24.51 -32.78
N ARG A 2 2.08 -25.37 -31.77
CA ARG A 2 1.31 -25.04 -30.55
C ARG A 2 2.19 -24.84 -29.29
N SER A 3 3.43 -25.32 -29.31
CA SER A 3 4.36 -25.36 -28.17
C SER A 3 5.12 -24.04 -27.91
N ALA A 4 5.23 -23.14 -28.90
CA ALA A 4 5.90 -21.85 -28.73
C ALA A 4 5.07 -20.82 -27.94
N ARG A 5 3.74 -20.98 -27.88
CA ARG A 5 2.84 -20.12 -27.07
C ARG A 5 3.08 -20.34 -25.58
N LEU A 6 3.12 -21.61 -25.14
CA LEU A 6 3.35 -21.99 -23.74
C LEU A 6 4.66 -21.43 -23.16
N LEU A 7 5.74 -21.42 -23.95
CA LEU A 7 7.02 -20.83 -23.53
C LEU A 7 6.93 -19.31 -23.32
N ARG A 8 6.13 -18.58 -24.10
CA ARG A 8 5.88 -17.15 -23.87
C ARG A 8 5.04 -16.90 -22.62
N VAL A 9 4.02 -17.71 -22.38
CA VAL A 9 3.17 -17.62 -21.19
C VAL A 9 3.98 -17.84 -19.93
N ILE A 10 4.78 -18.91 -19.90
CA ILE A 10 5.63 -19.25 -18.75
C ILE A 10 6.66 -18.14 -18.51
N ARG A 11 7.18 -17.51 -19.56
CA ARG A 11 8.14 -16.40 -19.43
C ARG A 11 7.50 -15.15 -18.82
N ILE A 12 6.30 -14.78 -19.26
CA ILE A 12 5.58 -13.62 -18.70
C ILE A 12 5.17 -13.91 -17.26
N VAL A 13 4.60 -15.08 -16.99
CA VAL A 13 4.26 -15.49 -15.61
C VAL A 13 5.50 -15.51 -14.73
N ARG A 14 6.66 -15.96 -15.24
CA ARG A 14 7.91 -15.94 -14.48
C ARG A 14 8.47 -14.53 -14.27
N LEU A 15 8.36 -13.63 -15.25
CA LEU A 15 8.80 -12.25 -15.10
C LEU A 15 7.90 -11.47 -14.14
N THR A 16 6.59 -11.71 -14.22
CA THR A 16 5.61 -11.21 -13.27
C THR A 16 5.86 -11.79 -11.88
N ALA A 17 6.04 -13.10 -11.73
CA ALA A 17 6.35 -13.73 -10.45
C ALA A 17 7.71 -13.30 -9.90
N PHE A 18 8.70 -13.03 -10.76
CA PHE A 18 9.99 -12.49 -10.37
C PHE A 18 9.87 -11.04 -9.92
N ALA A 19 9.10 -10.20 -10.61
CA ALA A 19 8.82 -8.84 -10.19
C ALA A 19 8.05 -8.81 -8.86
N VAL A 20 7.05 -9.69 -8.68
CA VAL A 20 6.30 -9.86 -7.43
C VAL A 20 7.19 -10.39 -6.31
N ARG A 21 8.08 -11.35 -6.57
CA ARG A 21 9.03 -11.84 -5.56
C ARG A 21 10.13 -10.84 -5.21
N ALA A 22 10.60 -10.07 -6.19
CA ALA A 22 11.49 -8.94 -5.95
C ALA A 22 10.79 -7.88 -5.08
N ALA A 23 9.48 -7.71 -5.28
CA ALA A 23 8.61 -6.91 -4.44
C ALA A 23 8.40 -7.44 -3.03
N GLU A 24 8.24 -8.75 -2.86
CA GLU A 24 8.13 -9.36 -1.53
C GLU A 24 9.47 -9.38 -0.78
N SER A 25 10.60 -9.40 -1.48
CA SER A 25 11.95 -9.29 -0.90
C SER A 25 12.24 -7.93 -0.26
N SER A 26 11.34 -6.94 -0.42
CA SER A 26 11.46 -5.60 0.17
C SER A 26 10.50 -5.39 1.35
N ARG A 27 10.03 -6.47 2.00
CA ARG A 27 9.27 -6.40 3.26
C ARG A 27 10.01 -5.67 4.39
N GLU A 28 11.34 -5.60 4.34
CA GLU A 28 12.16 -4.81 5.28
C GLU A 28 12.22 -3.30 4.96
N VAL A 29 11.78 -2.86 3.78
CA VAL A 29 11.89 -1.45 3.32
C VAL A 29 10.54 -0.70 3.43
N LEU A 30 9.52 -1.37 3.95
CA LEU A 30 8.15 -0.87 3.98
C LEU A 30 7.91 0.26 5.00
N GLU A 31 8.88 0.55 5.87
CA GLU A 31 8.70 1.52 6.97
C GLU A 31 8.77 3.00 6.52
N GLU A 32 9.31 3.34 5.34
CA GLU A 32 9.38 4.75 4.91
C GLU A 32 8.93 5.07 3.46
N ARG A 33 8.89 4.10 2.53
CA ARG A 33 8.55 4.34 1.11
C ARG A 33 7.53 3.38 0.50
N GLY A 34 6.68 2.76 1.33
CA GLY A 34 5.72 1.73 0.91
C GLY A 34 4.77 2.15 -0.22
N LEU A 35 4.34 3.42 -0.26
CA LEU A 35 3.46 3.94 -1.31
C LEU A 35 4.12 3.95 -2.70
N GLN A 36 5.35 4.46 -2.79
CA GLN A 36 6.09 4.56 -4.05
C GLN A 36 6.33 3.18 -4.65
N TYR A 37 6.66 2.21 -3.80
CA TYR A 37 6.91 0.84 -4.19
C TYR A 37 5.65 0.12 -4.70
N ALA A 38 4.52 0.29 -4.01
CA ALA A 38 3.25 -0.28 -4.43
C ALA A 38 2.78 0.31 -5.77
N LEU A 39 2.94 1.61 -5.99
CA LEU A 39 2.61 2.26 -7.26
C LEU A 39 3.52 1.78 -8.40
N ALA A 40 4.83 1.68 -8.16
CA ALA A 40 5.77 1.16 -9.17
C ALA A 40 5.46 -0.29 -9.55
N THR A 41 5.22 -1.14 -8.55
CA THR A 41 4.84 -2.55 -8.77
C THR A 41 3.49 -2.64 -9.50
N GLY A 42 2.50 -1.86 -9.09
CA GLY A 42 1.20 -1.77 -9.74
C GLY A 42 1.32 -1.34 -11.21
N ALA A 43 2.16 -0.35 -11.52
CA ALA A 43 2.41 0.12 -12.88
C ALA A 43 3.09 -0.96 -13.75
N ILE A 44 4.06 -1.69 -13.21
CA ILE A 44 4.71 -2.81 -13.91
C ILE A 44 3.68 -3.92 -14.21
N LEU A 45 2.87 -4.29 -13.23
CA LEU A 45 1.85 -5.33 -13.38
C LEU A 45 0.73 -4.91 -14.35
N PHE A 46 0.36 -3.63 -14.35
CA PHE A 46 -0.55 -3.04 -15.33
C PHE A 46 -0.03 -3.20 -16.76
N VAL A 47 1.21 -2.77 -17.03
CA VAL A 47 1.81 -2.88 -18.37
C VAL A 47 1.98 -4.34 -18.77
N ALA A 48 2.37 -5.21 -17.83
CA ALA A 48 2.49 -6.64 -18.06
C ALA A 48 1.14 -7.28 -18.43
N ALA A 49 0.06 -6.93 -17.73
CA ALA A 49 -1.29 -7.43 -18.03
C ALA A 49 -1.79 -6.95 -19.39
N ALA A 50 -1.57 -5.67 -19.73
CA ALA A 50 -1.90 -5.10 -21.04
C ALA A 50 -1.14 -5.78 -22.19
N ALA A 51 0.15 -6.06 -22.00
CA ALA A 51 0.96 -6.78 -22.98
C ALA A 51 0.51 -8.24 -23.12
N ALA A 52 0.24 -8.90 -21.99
CA ALA A 52 -0.18 -10.29 -21.95
C ALA A 52 -1.53 -10.47 -22.64
N VAL A 53 -2.55 -9.69 -22.27
CA VAL A 53 -3.89 -9.80 -22.88
C VAL A 53 -3.82 -9.56 -24.39
N THR A 54 -3.06 -8.55 -24.83
CA THR A 54 -2.88 -8.29 -26.26
C THR A 54 -2.29 -9.50 -26.98
N LEU A 55 -1.27 -10.15 -26.40
CA LEU A 55 -0.63 -11.31 -27.00
C LEU A 55 -1.58 -12.50 -27.14
N PHE A 56 -2.49 -12.70 -26.17
CA PHE A 56 -3.46 -13.80 -26.19
C PHE A 56 -4.67 -13.52 -27.06
N GLU A 57 -5.12 -12.27 -27.12
CA GLU A 57 -6.32 -11.90 -27.88
C GLU A 57 -6.03 -11.69 -29.37
N ARG A 58 -4.83 -11.19 -29.71
CA ARG A 58 -4.48 -10.86 -31.10
C ARG A 58 -4.66 -12.05 -32.03
N GLY A 59 -5.45 -11.86 -33.08
CA GLY A 59 -5.76 -12.89 -34.08
C GLY A 59 -6.62 -14.05 -33.58
N ASN A 60 -7.28 -13.93 -32.42
CA ASN A 60 -8.21 -14.92 -31.88
C ASN A 60 -9.68 -14.46 -31.96
N GLY A 61 -9.99 -13.51 -32.85
CA GLY A 61 -11.37 -13.05 -33.14
C GLY A 61 -11.97 -12.10 -32.11
N GLY A 62 -11.17 -11.62 -31.15
CA GLY A 62 -11.54 -10.58 -30.20
C GLY A 62 -11.44 -9.17 -30.78
N ASN A 63 -11.67 -8.17 -29.94
CA ASN A 63 -11.58 -6.75 -30.27
C ASN A 63 -10.26 -6.10 -29.80
N ILE A 64 -9.32 -6.87 -29.25
CA ILE A 64 -7.99 -6.42 -28.81
C ILE A 64 -6.94 -6.91 -29.83
N ASP A 65 -6.54 -6.03 -30.75
CA ASP A 65 -5.61 -6.39 -31.85
C ASP A 65 -4.24 -5.71 -31.77
N SER A 66 -4.15 -4.60 -31.03
CA SER A 66 -2.93 -3.85 -30.83
C SER A 66 -2.60 -3.67 -29.35
N PHE A 67 -1.34 -3.34 -29.05
CA PHE A 67 -0.92 -3.06 -27.68
C PHE A 67 -1.63 -1.83 -27.09
N GLY A 68 -1.95 -0.84 -27.93
CA GLY A 68 -2.76 0.31 -27.51
C GLY A 68 -4.15 -0.09 -27.03
N ASP A 69 -4.78 -1.07 -27.70
CA ASP A 69 -6.09 -1.61 -27.30
C ASP A 69 -5.99 -2.34 -25.94
N GLY A 70 -4.91 -3.08 -25.72
CA GLY A 70 -4.64 -3.73 -24.44
C GLY A 70 -4.41 -2.75 -23.29
N ILE A 71 -3.66 -1.66 -23.53
CA ILE A 71 -3.49 -0.58 -22.55
C ILE A 71 -4.84 0.10 -22.25
N TRP A 72 -5.61 0.42 -23.28
CA TRP A 72 -6.92 1.05 -23.13
C TRP A 72 -7.87 0.19 -22.29
N TRP A 73 -7.97 -1.10 -22.63
CA TRP A 73 -8.76 -2.04 -21.85
C TRP A 73 -8.27 -2.16 -20.41
N ALA A 74 -6.96 -2.27 -20.20
CA ALA A 74 -6.39 -2.39 -18.86
C ALA A 74 -6.68 -1.13 -18.03
N ALA A 75 -6.58 0.06 -18.63
CA ALA A 75 -6.88 1.33 -17.99
C ALA A 75 -8.36 1.41 -17.58
N ALA A 76 -9.27 1.09 -18.50
CA ALA A 76 -10.71 1.05 -18.22
C ALA A 76 -11.07 0.01 -17.13
N THR A 77 -10.35 -1.11 -17.08
CA THR A 77 -10.57 -2.18 -16.10
C THR A 77 -10.06 -1.79 -14.71
N VAL A 78 -8.82 -1.31 -14.60
CA VAL A 78 -8.21 -0.93 -13.32
C VAL A 78 -8.92 0.26 -12.69
N THR A 79 -9.34 1.23 -13.51
CA THR A 79 -10.15 2.38 -13.04
C THR A 79 -11.61 2.03 -12.80
N THR A 80 -12.02 0.78 -13.03
CA THR A 80 -13.39 0.27 -12.89
C THR A 80 -14.42 0.95 -13.79
N VAL A 81 -13.99 1.72 -14.80
CA VAL A 81 -14.88 2.37 -15.78
C VAL A 81 -15.55 1.34 -16.69
N GLY A 82 -14.77 0.40 -17.21
CA GLY A 82 -15.29 -0.78 -17.92
C GLY A 82 -16.22 -0.48 -19.11
N TYR A 83 -15.80 0.38 -20.05
CA TYR A 83 -16.60 0.74 -21.24
C TYR A 83 -17.19 -0.46 -22.02
N GLY A 84 -16.50 -1.59 -22.01
CA GLY A 84 -16.95 -2.82 -22.67
C GLY A 84 -16.76 -2.81 -24.20
N ASP A 85 -16.12 -1.79 -24.74
CA ASP A 85 -15.72 -1.67 -26.14
C ASP A 85 -14.59 -2.63 -26.51
N ARG A 86 -13.73 -2.94 -25.53
CA ARG A 86 -12.61 -3.88 -25.61
C ARG A 86 -12.70 -4.86 -24.47
N PHE A 87 -12.54 -6.16 -24.73
CA PHE A 87 -12.56 -7.19 -23.69
C PHE A 87 -11.92 -8.50 -24.17
N PRO A 88 -11.25 -9.25 -23.28
CA PRO A 88 -10.68 -10.53 -23.64
C PRO A 88 -11.76 -11.60 -23.86
N VAL A 89 -11.67 -12.28 -25.00
CA VAL A 89 -12.54 -13.41 -25.36
C VAL A 89 -11.87 -14.76 -25.13
N THR A 90 -10.54 -14.82 -25.10
CA THR A 90 -9.80 -16.07 -24.87
C THR A 90 -9.84 -16.50 -23.40
N PRO A 91 -9.83 -17.81 -23.09
CA PRO A 91 -9.77 -18.29 -21.72
C PRO A 91 -8.56 -17.74 -20.94
N GLU A 92 -7.40 -17.66 -21.59
CA GLU A 92 -6.17 -17.12 -21.00
C GLU A 92 -6.28 -15.61 -20.75
N GLY A 93 -6.83 -14.86 -21.72
CA GLY A 93 -7.11 -13.43 -21.57
C GLY A 93 -8.09 -13.14 -20.43
N ARG A 94 -9.11 -13.97 -20.24
CA ARG A 94 -10.05 -13.87 -19.11
C ARG A 94 -9.37 -14.16 -17.77
N GLY A 95 -8.45 -15.12 -17.70
CA GLY A 95 -7.64 -15.34 -16.51
C GLY A 95 -6.80 -14.12 -16.12
N ILE A 96 -6.19 -13.46 -17.11
CA ILE A 96 -5.46 -12.20 -16.93
C ILE A 96 -6.40 -11.07 -16.46
N ALA A 97 -7.60 -11.00 -17.02
CA ALA A 97 -8.61 -10.02 -16.62
C ALA A 97 -8.97 -10.13 -15.14
N VAL A 98 -9.27 -11.34 -14.66
CA VAL A 98 -9.57 -11.58 -13.24
C VAL A 98 -8.42 -11.15 -12.35
N PHE A 99 -7.19 -11.50 -12.72
CA PHE A 99 -6.01 -11.07 -11.97
C PHE A 99 -5.87 -9.55 -11.93
N LEU A 100 -6.04 -8.86 -13.07
CA LEU A 100 -5.93 -7.41 -13.16
C LEU A 100 -7.01 -6.69 -12.32
N MET A 101 -8.24 -7.22 -12.29
CA MET A 101 -9.33 -6.68 -11.47
C MET A 101 -9.01 -6.74 -9.98
N LEU A 102 -8.51 -7.88 -9.48
CA LEU A 102 -8.08 -8.02 -8.08
C LEU A 102 -6.93 -7.07 -7.73
N LEU A 103 -6.00 -6.88 -8.66
CA LEU A 103 -4.87 -5.98 -8.54
C LEU A 103 -5.33 -4.51 -8.41
N GLY A 104 -6.28 -4.10 -9.25
CA GLY A 104 -6.87 -2.77 -9.23
C GLY A 104 -7.49 -2.45 -7.86
N ILE A 105 -8.35 -3.34 -7.36
CA ILE A 105 -8.99 -3.18 -6.05
C ILE A 105 -7.93 -3.10 -4.94
N SER A 106 -6.94 -3.99 -4.96
CA SER A 106 -5.87 -4.03 -3.95
C SER A 106 -5.06 -2.73 -3.92
N LEU A 107 -4.73 -2.19 -5.09
CA LEU A 107 -3.96 -0.94 -5.22
C LEU A 107 -4.74 0.27 -4.70
N PHE A 108 -6.05 0.35 -5.00
CA PHE A 108 -6.93 1.37 -4.45
C PHE A 108 -7.03 1.28 -2.92
N SER A 109 -7.30 0.08 -2.38
CA SER A 109 -7.37 -0.13 -0.92
C SER A 109 -6.07 0.25 -0.21
N PHE A 110 -4.92 -0.14 -0.77
CA PHE A 110 -3.62 0.21 -0.21
C PHE A 110 -3.35 1.72 -0.23
N THR A 111 -3.71 2.40 -1.32
CA THR A 111 -3.55 3.85 -1.45
C THR A 111 -4.46 4.59 -0.47
N THR A 112 -5.72 4.17 -0.33
CA THR A 112 -6.65 4.73 0.66
C THR A 112 -6.13 4.52 2.10
N ALA A 113 -5.59 3.35 2.43
CA ALA A 113 -5.01 3.08 3.74
C ALA A 113 -3.79 3.96 4.04
N ASN A 114 -2.88 4.13 3.07
CA ASN A 114 -1.73 5.03 3.22
C ASN A 114 -2.15 6.49 3.38
N LEU A 115 -3.15 6.93 2.63
CA LEU A 115 -3.70 8.28 2.76
C LEU A 115 -4.35 8.49 4.13
N SER A 116 -5.12 7.51 4.61
CA SER A 116 -5.68 7.55 5.97
C SER A 116 -4.58 7.59 7.03
N ALA A 117 -3.51 6.81 6.89
CA ALA A 117 -2.36 6.86 7.79
C ALA A 117 -1.64 8.22 7.78
N PHE A 118 -1.64 8.94 6.65
CA PHE A 118 -1.13 10.32 6.60
C PHE A 118 -2.00 11.30 7.39
N PHE A 119 -3.32 11.15 7.36
CA PHE A 119 -4.25 11.99 8.13
C PHE A 119 -4.32 11.60 9.62
N VAL A 120 -4.11 10.32 9.91
CA VAL A 120 -4.13 9.76 11.28
C VAL A 120 -2.74 9.80 11.91
N LYS A 121 -1.69 10.21 11.17
CA LYS A 121 -0.38 10.50 11.76
C LYS A 121 -0.62 11.47 12.91
N PRO A 122 -0.43 11.03 14.16
CA PRO A 122 -0.58 11.93 15.27
C PRO A 122 0.43 13.05 15.04
N GLN A 123 0.03 14.31 15.24
CA GLN A 123 0.99 15.41 15.42
C GLN A 123 1.74 15.26 16.75
N ASN A 124 2.09 14.04 17.14
CA ASN A 124 2.70 13.70 18.41
C ASN A 124 4.22 13.66 18.24
N GLU A 125 4.79 14.80 17.85
CA GLU A 125 6.13 15.16 18.32
C GLU A 125 6.12 16.46 19.14
N GLU A 126 4.98 17.16 19.30
CA GLU A 126 4.89 18.36 20.16
C GLU A 126 3.80 18.32 21.24
N GLN A 127 2.96 17.27 21.31
CA GLN A 127 1.90 17.15 22.31
C GLN A 127 1.70 15.71 22.84
N ASP A 128 2.78 14.97 23.10
CA ASP A 128 2.70 13.98 24.19
C ASP A 128 2.87 14.73 25.51
N GLY A 129 1.82 15.46 25.89
CA GLY A 129 1.66 16.05 27.22
C GLY A 129 1.28 15.00 28.27
N SER A 130 1.51 13.71 28.03
CA SER A 130 1.53 12.74 29.12
C SER A 130 2.86 12.93 29.84
N PRO A 131 2.86 13.48 31.08
CA PRO A 131 4.10 13.65 31.81
C PRO A 131 4.75 12.28 31.91
N THR A 132 6.00 12.20 31.46
CA THR A 132 6.79 10.98 31.56
C THR A 132 6.78 10.53 33.02
N LEU A 133 6.92 9.24 33.31
CA LEU A 133 7.02 8.78 34.70
C LEU A 133 8.09 9.54 35.49
N ALA A 134 9.15 9.98 34.83
CA ALA A 134 10.17 10.87 35.39
C ALA A 134 9.60 12.24 35.81
N ASP A 135 8.77 12.87 34.98
CA ASP A 135 8.13 14.15 35.28
C ASP A 135 7.11 14.03 36.42
N VAL A 136 6.35 12.92 36.45
CA VAL A 136 5.41 12.62 37.54
C VAL A 136 6.16 12.40 38.86
N MET A 137 7.27 11.66 38.82
CA MET A 137 8.11 11.43 40.00
C MET A 137 8.73 12.72 40.53
N GLU A 138 9.15 13.62 39.64
CA GLU A 138 9.71 14.91 40.03
C GLU A 138 8.65 15.82 40.65
N GLN A 139 7.43 15.84 40.09
CA GLN A 139 6.31 16.57 40.68
C GLN A 139 5.96 16.05 42.08
N LEU A 140 5.97 14.73 42.30
CA LEU A 140 5.73 14.14 43.62
C LEU A 140 6.80 14.57 44.64
N ARG A 141 8.08 14.51 44.27
CA ARG A 141 9.18 14.96 45.15
C ARG A 141 9.06 16.44 45.51
N ARG A 142 8.68 17.27 44.55
CA ARG A 142 8.47 18.71 44.77
C ARG A 142 7.33 18.96 45.76
N LEU A 143 6.20 18.26 45.60
CA LEU A 143 5.07 18.35 46.53
C LEU A 143 5.41 17.85 47.93
N GLU A 144 6.18 16.75 48.04
CA GLU A 144 6.66 16.26 49.33
C GLU A 144 7.55 17.28 50.04
N ALA A 145 8.45 17.94 49.32
CA ALA A 145 9.31 18.99 49.88
C ALA A 145 8.50 20.20 50.38
N GLU A 146 7.50 20.64 49.62
CA GLU A 146 6.63 21.77 49.98
C GLU A 146 5.77 21.46 51.22
N ILE A 147 5.26 20.23 51.34
CA ILE A 147 4.51 19.79 52.53
C ILE A 147 5.41 19.78 53.78
N VAL A 148 6.67 19.34 53.65
CA VAL A 148 7.63 19.35 54.76
C VAL A 148 7.92 20.78 55.20
N GLU A 149 8.15 21.68 54.27
CA GLU A 149 8.40 23.10 54.55
C GLU A 149 7.20 23.76 55.25
N LEU A 150 5.99 23.56 54.74
CA LEU A 150 4.75 24.07 55.33
C LEU A 150 4.51 23.52 56.75
N ARG A 151 4.81 22.24 56.99
CA ARG A 151 4.70 21.65 58.34
C ARG A 151 5.69 22.28 59.31
N LEU A 152 6.94 22.49 58.89
CA LEU A 152 7.95 23.16 59.72
C LEU A 152 7.55 24.61 60.02
N ALA A 153 7.04 25.34 59.04
CA ALA A 153 6.54 26.70 59.21
C ALA A 153 5.32 26.76 60.16
N SER A 154 4.39 25.80 60.06
CA SER A 154 3.23 25.70 60.97
C SER A 154 3.61 25.31 62.40
N ALA A 155 4.63 24.46 62.58
CA ALA A 155 5.13 24.06 63.89
C ALA A 155 5.86 25.21 64.59
N ALA A 156 6.55 26.06 63.83
CA ALA A 156 7.19 27.26 64.34
C ALA A 156 6.20 28.38 64.71
N SER A 157 5.04 28.45 64.05
CA SER A 157 4.01 29.47 64.30
C SER A 157 2.97 29.08 65.36
N GLY A 158 2.72 27.79 65.59
CA GLY A 158 1.77 27.29 66.60
C GLY A 158 2.31 27.17 68.03
N GLY A 159 3.54 27.61 68.28
CA GLY A 159 4.19 27.57 69.60
C GLY A 159 4.11 28.87 70.42
N GLN A 160 3.26 29.82 70.04
CA GLN A 160 2.94 31.03 70.83
C GLN A 160 1.61 30.88 71.56
#